data_AF-A0A942MNF1-F1
#
_entry.id   AF-A0A942MNF1-F1
#
_cell.length_a   1.000
_cell.length_b   1.000
_cell.length_c   1.000
_cell.angle_alpha   90.00
_cell.angle_beta   90.00
_cell.angle_gamma   90.00
#
_symmetry.space_group_name_H-M   'P 1'
#
loop_
_entity.id
_entity.type
_entity.pdbx_description
1 polymer ?
#
loop_
_entity_poly.entity_id
_entity_poly.type
_entity_poly.pdbx_seq_one_letter_code
_entity_poly.pdbx_strand_id
1 'polypeptide(L)' 'MRLAEQQALNWLEFQQKFSSEEDCRNHLYKIRWPDGFRCPMCNHKRAYKITKRNLFECAECG' A
#
# COMPACT_ATOMS: atom_id res chain seq x y z
N MET A 1 -5.11 15.11 -9.22
CA MET A 1 -4.25 13.92 -9.07
C MET A 1 -3.13 14.32 -8.13
N ARG A 2 -3.02 13.75 -6.92
CA ARG A 2 -1.84 13.99 -6.08
C ARG A 2 -0.67 13.28 -6.75
N LEU A 3 0.24 14.05 -7.32
CA LEU A 3 1.59 13.58 -7.61
C LEU A 3 2.14 13.12 -6.26
N ALA A 4 2.53 11.85 -6.15
CA ALA A 4 3.33 11.44 -5.01
C ALA A 4 4.67 12.17 -5.17
N GLU A 5 4.86 13.28 -4.46
CA GLU A 5 6.16 13.89 -4.28
C GLU A 5 7.01 12.89 -3.50
N GLN A 6 7.66 12.00 -4.25
CA GLN A 6 8.48 10.95 -3.70
C GLN A 6 9.75 11.62 -3.17
N GLN A 7 10.00 11.49 -1.85
CA GLN A 7 11.27 11.91 -1.26
C GLN A 7 12.43 11.31 -2.05
N ALA A 8 13.34 12.17 -2.53
CA ALA A 8 14.59 11.72 -3.12
C ALA A 8 15.47 11.13 -2.01
N LEU A 9 15.39 9.82 -1.84
CA LEU A 9 16.24 9.06 -0.91
C LEU A 9 17.47 8.59 -1.67
N ASN A 10 18.64 8.74 -1.07
CA ASN A 10 19.81 8.04 -1.54
C ASN A 10 19.72 6.53 -1.19
N TRP A 11 20.63 5.73 -1.72
CA TRP A 11 20.60 4.28 -1.54
C TRP A 11 20.63 3.85 -0.05
N LEU A 12 21.47 4.48 0.76
CA LEU A 12 21.60 4.14 2.18
C LEU A 12 20.33 4.47 2.97
N GLU A 13 19.72 5.63 2.70
CA GLU A 13 18.45 6.04 3.30
C GLU A 13 17.30 5.12 2.88
N PHE A 14 17.29 4.68 1.62
CA PHE A 14 16.31 3.73 1.12
C PHE A 14 16.41 2.38 1.86
N GLN A 15 17.62 1.83 2.00
CA GLN A 15 17.83 0.58 2.72
C GLN A 15 17.45 0.67 4.21
N GLN A 16 17.71 1.80 4.85
CA GLN A 16 17.32 2.01 6.25
C GLN A 16 15.79 2.13 6.41
N LYS A 17 15.13 2.82 5.48
CA LYS A 17 13.68 3.08 5.54
C LYS A 17 12.85 1.86 5.14
N PHE A 18 13.35 1.03 4.25
CA PHE A 18 12.70 -0.18 3.74
C PHE A 18 13.57 -1.40 4.04
N SER A 19 13.89 -1.60 5.31
CA SER A 19 14.76 -2.69 5.78
C SER A 19 14.13 -4.08 5.64
N SER A 20 12.80 -4.15 5.47
CA SER A 20 12.07 -5.37 5.13
C SER A 20 11.08 -5.17 3.97
N GLU A 21 10.70 -6.27 3.31
CA GLU A 21 9.61 -6.23 2.33
C GLU A 21 8.28 -5.79 2.96
N GLU A 22 8.07 -6.07 4.24
CA GLU A 22 6.87 -5.66 4.96
C GLU A 22 6.79 -4.14 5.13
N ASP A 23 7.91 -3.50 5.46
CA ASP A 23 7.99 -2.03 5.57
C ASP A 23 7.68 -1.36 4.23
N CYS A 24 8.26 -1.90 3.14
CA CYS A 24 7.96 -1.44 1.79
C CYS A 24 6.48 -1.60 1.45
N ARG A 25 5.89 -2.78 1.71
CA ARG A 25 4.45 -3.03 1.46
C ARG A 25 3.55 -2.11 2.28
N ASN A 26 3.85 -1.90 3.55
CA ASN A 26 3.10 -1.01 4.43
C ASN A 26 3.18 0.45 3.97
N HIS A 27 4.34 0.87 3.46
CA HIS A 27 4.50 2.19 2.87
C HIS A 27 3.66 2.37 1.59
N LEU A 28 3.74 1.41 0.67
CA LEU A 28 2.93 1.41 -0.56
C LEU A 28 1.42 1.39 -0.26
N TYR A 29 0.99 0.66 0.77
CA TYR A 29 -0.39 0.64 1.23
C TYR A 29 -0.87 2.05 1.62
N LYS A 30 -0.08 2.77 2.43
CA LYS A 30 -0.41 4.14 2.87
C LYS A 30 -0.45 5.14 1.71
N ILE A 31 0.44 4.99 0.71
CA ILE A 31 0.41 5.82 -0.50
C ILE A 31 -0.87 5.58 -1.28
N ARG A 32 -1.20 4.30 -1.51
CA ARG A 32 -2.38 3.90 -2.27
C ARG A 32 -3.69 4.30 -1.58
N TRP A 33 -3.72 4.19 -0.25
CA TRP A 33 -4.91 4.34 0.57
C TRP A 33 -4.60 5.14 1.84
N PRO A 34 -4.48 6.47 1.74
CA PRO A 34 -4.11 7.33 2.88
C PRO A 34 -5.14 7.26 4.01
N ASP A 35 -6.41 7.07 3.68
CA ASP A 35 -7.53 6.99 4.64
C ASP A 35 -7.97 5.54 4.93
N GLY A 36 -7.11 4.56 4.63
CA GLY A 36 -7.43 3.14 4.71
C GLY A 36 -8.04 2.59 3.42
N PHE A 37 -8.13 1.25 3.34
CA PHE A 37 -8.52 0.53 2.14
C PHE A 37 -9.83 1.06 1.55
N ARG A 38 -9.81 1.33 0.25
CA ARG A 38 -11.01 1.56 -0.56
C ARG A 38 -10.90 0.78 -1.85
N CYS A 39 -11.89 -0.06 -2.11
CA CYS A 39 -11.95 -0.78 -3.37
C CYS A 39 -12.06 0.21 -4.53
N PRO A 40 -11.18 0.15 -5.55
CA PRO A 40 -11.26 1.06 -6.69
C PRO A 40 -12.50 0.84 -7.57
N MET A 41 -13.13 -0.33 -7.47
CA MET A 41 -14.31 -0.68 -8.27
C MET A 41 -15.63 -0.24 -7.62
N CYS A 42 -15.80 -0.52 -6.32
CA CYS A 42 -17.07 -0.30 -5.62
C CYS A 42 -16.99 0.66 -4.42
N ASN A 43 -15.80 1.20 -4.11
CA ASN A 43 -15.53 2.10 -2.98
C ASN A 43 -15.82 1.49 -1.57
N HIS A 44 -16.04 0.19 -1.48
CA HIS A 44 -16.20 -0.49 -0.19
C HIS A 44 -14.91 -0.44 0.62
N LYS A 45 -15.06 -0.41 1.95
CA LYS A 45 -13.93 -0.21 2.89
C LYS A 45 -13.37 -1.51 3.47
N ARG A 46 -14.06 -2.63 3.29
CA ARG A 46 -13.65 -3.94 3.82
C ARG A 46 -12.95 -4.77 2.75
N ALA A 47 -11.87 -5.41 3.16
CA ALA A 47 -11.09 -6.31 2.33
C ALA A 47 -10.59 -7.51 3.12
N TYR A 48 -10.34 -8.61 2.43
CA TYR A 48 -9.60 -9.76 2.92
C TYR A 48 -8.14 -9.65 2.47
N LYS A 49 -7.19 -9.88 3.38
CA LYS A 49 -5.76 -9.94 3.05
C LYS A 49 -5.41 -11.34 2.56
N ILE A 50 -5.06 -11.47 1.29
CA ILE A 50 -4.54 -12.71 0.70
C ILE A 50 -3.04 -12.78 0.99
N THR A 51 -2.67 -13.41 2.10
CA THR A 51 -1.29 -13.48 2.61
C THR A 51 -0.30 -14.06 1.59
N LYS A 52 -0.66 -15.15 0.91
CA LYS A 52 0.19 -15.81 -0.10
C LYS A 52 0.58 -14.91 -1.28
N ARG A 53 -0.27 -13.94 -1.62
CA ARG A 53 -0.06 -13.02 -2.77
C ARG A 53 0.22 -11.58 -2.34
N ASN A 54 0.16 -11.30 -1.04
CA ASN A 54 0.20 -9.94 -0.48
C ASN A 54 -0.81 -8.98 -1.14
N LEU A 55 -2.03 -9.47 -1.41
CA LEU A 55 -3.11 -8.70 -2.04
C LEU A 55 -4.24 -8.41 -1.07
N PHE A 56 -5.04 -7.40 -1.40
CA PHE A 56 -6.30 -7.09 -0.74
C PHE A 56 -7.43 -7.34 -1.72
N GLU A 57 -8.33 -8.26 -1.37
CA GLU A 57 -9.54 -8.59 -2.12
C GLU A 57 -10.74 -7.91 -1.47
N CYS A 58 -11.59 -7.25 -2.25
CA CYS A 58 -12.73 -6.52 -1.73
C CYS A 58 -13.80 -7.48 -1.19
N ALA A 59 -14.28 -7.22 0.03
CA ALA A 59 -15.34 -8.03 0.64
C ALA A 59 -16.73 -7.87 -0.01
N GLU A 60 -16.87 -6.96 -0.98
CA GLU A 60 -18.13 -6.71 -1.69
C GLU A 60 -18.10 -7.20 -3.14
N CYS A 61 -17.01 -6.92 -3.88
CA CYS A 61 -16.94 -7.20 -5.31
C CYS A 61 -15.85 -8.19 -5.74
N GLY A 62 -15.03 -8.70 -4.80
CA GLY A 62 -13.91 -9.62 -5.08
C GLY A 62 -12.67 -8.92 -5.60
#